data_AF-Q0JYK0-F1
#
_entry.id   AF-Q0JYK0-F1
#
_cell.length_a   1.000
_cell.length_b   1.000
_cell.length_c   1.000
_cell.angle_alpha   90.00
_cell.angle_beta   90.00
_cell.angle_gamma   90.00
#
_symmetry.space_group_name_H-M   'P 1'
#
loop_
_entity.id
_entity.type
_entity.pdbx_description
1 polymer ?
#
loop_
_entity_poly.entity_id
_entity_poly.type
_entity_poly.pdbx_seq_one_letter_code
_entity_poly.pdbx_strand_id
1 'polypeptide(L)'
;MAFQIKRIVVPYESLKEMGAENQYALYLLGHIYNEIMCLNRWSVLARRDVSGGVDAEQAGAVFNIMFVTRILAGKLYEAKLIISQKIVKQFLEGYCYPHMPESDIAGLKALNRAMSQCKWINPARNGHAMHYPEFENCKEAINALNFGKQGFEIFAGGSFGATMYRTSDVMAGAAFIFEANRDWGVGLNTIVEDVLSLSHQVTEFTNSAIGAFVNSIKSGSRSYSERVKIKDVPKFPIPDMTDFVLPYFMVVRDKD
;
A
#
# COMPACT_ATOMS: atom_id res chain seq x y z
N MET A 1 -9.15 -0.73 24.53
CA MET A 1 -7.70 -0.89 24.82
C MET A 1 -7.03 0.47 24.72
N ALA A 2 -6.10 0.83 25.63
CA ALA A 2 -5.40 2.12 25.57
C ALA A 2 -4.01 1.92 24.96
N PHE A 3 -3.76 2.50 23.79
CA PHE A 3 -2.50 2.33 23.06
C PHE A 3 -1.48 3.41 23.50
N GLN A 4 -0.20 3.04 23.57
CA GLN A 4 0.88 3.98 23.88
C GLN A 4 1.81 4.07 22.67
N ILE A 5 1.94 5.28 22.12
CA ILE A 5 2.91 5.59 21.06
C ILE A 5 4.03 6.47 21.60
N LYS A 6 5.18 6.44 20.93
CA LYS A 6 6.31 7.31 21.23
C LYS A 6 6.42 8.40 20.18
N ARG A 7 6.63 9.63 20.63
CA ARG A 7 7.05 10.76 19.79
C ARG A 7 8.57 10.77 19.75
N ILE A 8 9.12 10.53 18.56
CA ILE A 8 10.55 10.63 18.28
C ILE A 8 10.79 11.96 17.55
N VAL A 9 11.62 12.83 18.11
CA VAL A 9 11.97 14.13 17.52
C VAL A 9 13.45 14.13 17.19
N VAL A 10 13.75 14.11 15.90
CA VAL A 10 15.08 14.41 15.38
C VAL A 10 15.24 15.94 15.40
N PRO A 11 16.27 16.51 16.07
CA PRO A 11 16.44 17.96 16.14
C PRO A 11 16.66 18.59 14.77
N TYR A 12 16.20 19.84 14.63
CA TYR A 12 16.31 20.60 13.39
C TYR A 12 17.77 20.71 12.89
N GLU A 13 18.71 21.06 13.78
CA GLU A 13 20.13 21.17 13.39
C GLU A 13 20.67 19.85 12.84
N SER A 14 20.26 18.73 13.45
CA SER A 14 20.65 17.40 12.97
C SER A 14 20.12 17.09 11.57
N LEU A 15 18.92 17.55 11.23
CA LEU A 15 18.37 17.46 9.88
C LEU A 15 19.01 18.47 8.93
N LYS A 16 19.38 19.66 9.39
CA LYS A 16 20.00 20.68 8.55
C LYS A 16 21.37 20.24 8.05
N GLU A 17 22.19 19.64 8.92
CA GLU A 17 23.55 19.21 8.62
C GLU A 17 23.67 18.12 7.54
N MET A 18 22.67 17.24 7.40
CA MET A 18 22.69 16.20 6.36
C MET A 18 22.44 16.73 4.94
N GLY A 19 22.04 18.00 4.79
CA GLY A 19 21.73 18.60 3.50
C GLY A 19 20.38 18.19 2.91
N ALA A 20 19.91 18.96 1.93
CA ALA A 20 18.57 18.84 1.38
C ALA A 20 18.28 17.48 0.71
N GLU A 21 19.28 16.89 0.05
CA GLU A 21 19.13 15.61 -0.65
C GLU A 21 18.83 14.45 0.31
N ASN A 22 19.57 14.39 1.43
CA ASN A 22 19.35 13.36 2.44
C ASN A 22 18.03 13.61 3.21
N GLN A 23 17.68 14.87 3.48
CA GLN A 23 16.37 15.20 4.07
C GLN A 23 15.23 14.72 3.17
N TYR A 24 15.33 14.98 1.85
CA TYR A 24 14.37 14.51 0.87
C TYR A 24 14.23 12.99 0.90
N ALA A 25 15.34 12.25 0.88
CA ALA A 25 15.33 10.79 0.96
C ALA A 25 14.67 10.28 2.24
N LEU A 26 14.96 10.89 3.40
CA LEU A 26 14.33 10.55 4.68
C LEU A 26 12.81 10.76 4.64
N TYR A 27 12.35 11.92 4.18
CA TYR A 27 10.91 12.22 4.08
C TYR A 27 10.21 11.26 3.13
N LEU A 28 10.86 10.91 2.02
CA LEU A 28 10.30 10.03 1.02
C LEU A 28 10.15 8.59 1.53
N LEU A 29 11.13 8.07 2.27
CA LEU A 29 11.01 6.76 2.94
C LEU A 29 9.88 6.74 3.97
N GLY A 30 9.76 7.80 4.77
CA GLY A 30 8.65 7.93 5.72
C GLY A 30 7.29 8.02 5.03
N HIS A 31 7.21 8.72 3.90
CA HIS A 31 5.98 8.82 3.11
C HIS A 31 5.59 7.47 2.49
N ILE A 32 6.55 6.74 1.90
CA ILE A 32 6.34 5.39 1.37
C ILE A 32 5.77 4.48 2.46
N TYR A 33 6.39 4.44 3.65
CA TYR A 33 5.90 3.64 4.76
C TYR A 33 4.44 3.96 5.10
N ASN A 34 4.12 5.26 5.22
CA ASN A 34 2.79 5.72 5.59
C ASN A 34 1.73 5.34 4.54
N GLU A 35 1.99 5.54 3.25
CA GLU A 35 1.04 5.20 2.19
C GLU A 35 0.79 3.69 2.11
N ILE A 36 1.86 2.88 2.13
CA ILE A 36 1.75 1.40 2.08
C ILE A 36 1.02 0.88 3.32
N MET A 37 1.34 1.40 4.52
CA MET A 37 0.64 1.00 5.74
C MET A 37 -0.83 1.43 5.76
N CYS A 38 -1.15 2.60 5.20
CA CYS A 38 -2.54 3.04 5.07
C CYS A 38 -3.33 2.10 4.17
N LEU A 39 -2.79 1.77 2.99
CA LEU A 39 -3.40 0.86 2.03
C LEU A 39 -3.51 -0.57 2.56
N ASN A 40 -2.52 -1.06 3.32
CA ASN A 40 -2.60 -2.33 4.04
C ASN A 40 -3.76 -2.34 5.05
N ARG A 41 -3.94 -1.25 5.79
CA ARG A 41 -5.08 -1.15 6.73
C ARG A 41 -6.40 -1.14 5.97
N TRP A 42 -6.49 -0.36 4.89
CA TRP A 42 -7.70 -0.33 4.05
C TRP A 42 -7.99 -1.67 3.39
N SER A 43 -6.97 -2.46 3.02
CA SER A 43 -7.18 -3.79 2.45
C SER A 43 -7.77 -4.75 3.48
N VAL A 44 -7.37 -4.64 4.76
CA VAL A 44 -8.01 -5.37 5.87
C VAL A 44 -9.46 -4.92 6.06
N LEU A 45 -9.73 -3.60 6.10
CA LEU A 45 -11.09 -3.08 6.26
C LEU A 45 -12.00 -3.36 5.04
N ALA A 46 -11.42 -3.58 3.86
CA ALA A 46 -12.16 -3.96 2.66
C ALA A 46 -12.50 -5.47 2.63
N ARG A 47 -11.87 -6.29 3.48
CA ARG A 47 -12.22 -7.72 3.62
C ARG A 47 -13.50 -7.84 4.44
N ARG A 48 -14.64 -7.75 3.75
CA ARG A 48 -15.96 -8.10 4.31
C ARG A 48 -16.18 -9.59 4.18
N ASP A 49 -16.54 -10.27 5.26
CA ASP A 49 -17.24 -11.55 5.11
C ASP A 49 -18.64 -11.25 4.57
N VAL A 50 -18.85 -11.61 3.31
CA VAL A 50 -20.13 -11.43 2.61
C VAL A 50 -20.90 -12.74 2.46
N SER A 51 -20.48 -13.79 3.16
CA SER A 51 -21.22 -15.05 3.18
C SER A 51 -22.61 -14.81 3.80
N GLY A 52 -23.63 -14.77 2.94
CA GLY A 52 -25.02 -14.46 3.30
C GLY A 52 -25.51 -13.04 3.04
N GLY A 53 -24.66 -12.15 2.49
CA GLY A 53 -25.09 -10.82 2.02
C GLY A 53 -25.83 -10.88 0.68
N VAL A 54 -26.59 -9.83 0.35
CA VAL A 54 -27.25 -9.72 -0.98
C VAL A 54 -26.23 -9.39 -2.08
N ASP A 55 -26.54 -9.74 -3.33
CA ASP A 55 -25.62 -9.61 -4.48
C ASP A 55 -24.95 -8.24 -4.61
N ALA A 56 -25.69 -7.15 -4.36
CA ALA A 56 -25.14 -5.80 -4.41
C ALA A 56 -24.05 -5.59 -3.34
N GLU A 57 -24.26 -6.07 -2.11
CA GLU A 57 -23.27 -5.96 -1.04
C GLU A 57 -22.01 -6.77 -1.35
N GLN A 58 -22.18 -7.97 -1.90
CA GLN A 58 -21.08 -8.82 -2.34
C GLN A 58 -20.26 -8.12 -3.43
N ALA A 59 -20.93 -7.56 -4.44
CA ALA A 59 -20.27 -6.82 -5.51
C ALA A 59 -19.50 -5.61 -4.98
N GLY A 60 -20.11 -4.81 -4.09
CA GLY A 60 -19.46 -3.65 -3.48
C GLY A 60 -18.23 -4.02 -2.66
N ALA A 61 -18.26 -5.14 -1.93
CA ALA A 61 -17.11 -5.65 -1.20
C ALA A 61 -15.96 -6.06 -2.14
N VAL A 62 -16.28 -6.79 -3.23
CA VAL A 62 -15.30 -7.17 -4.27
C VAL A 62 -14.68 -5.93 -4.91
N PHE A 63 -15.48 -4.91 -5.25
CA PHE A 63 -14.98 -3.65 -5.78
C PHE A 63 -13.95 -3.01 -4.82
N ASN A 64 -14.31 -2.86 -3.54
CA ASN A 64 -13.47 -2.18 -2.56
C ASN A 64 -12.12 -2.89 -2.40
N ILE A 65 -12.10 -4.22 -2.26
CA ILE A 65 -10.85 -4.96 -2.12
C ILE A 65 -10.01 -4.92 -3.40
N MET A 66 -10.63 -5.01 -4.59
CA MET A 66 -9.91 -4.94 -5.87
C MET A 66 -9.37 -3.54 -6.15
N PHE A 67 -10.10 -2.50 -5.78
CA PHE A 67 -9.66 -1.11 -5.91
C PHE A 67 -8.44 -0.83 -5.02
N VAL A 68 -8.52 -1.18 -3.73
CA VAL A 68 -7.40 -0.98 -2.79
C VAL A 68 -6.19 -1.81 -3.21
N THR A 69 -6.40 -3.07 -3.63
CA THR A 69 -5.31 -3.95 -4.12
C THR A 69 -4.61 -3.36 -5.34
N ARG A 70 -5.35 -2.81 -6.32
CA ARG A 70 -4.76 -2.14 -7.50
C ARG A 70 -3.89 -0.95 -7.11
N ILE A 71 -4.41 -0.07 -6.23
CA ILE A 71 -3.65 1.10 -5.77
C ILE A 71 -2.40 0.66 -5.01
N LEU A 72 -2.52 -0.33 -4.13
CA LEU A 72 -1.40 -0.87 -3.36
C LEU A 72 -0.33 -1.46 -4.28
N ALA A 73 -0.70 -2.30 -5.25
CA ALA A 73 0.23 -2.83 -6.25
C ALA A 73 0.98 -1.71 -6.99
N GLY A 74 0.26 -0.66 -7.43
CA GLY A 74 0.85 0.51 -8.05
C GLY A 74 1.85 1.24 -7.14
N LYS A 75 1.48 1.49 -5.88
CA LYS A 75 2.35 2.16 -4.90
C LYS A 75 3.57 1.34 -4.51
N LEU A 76 3.46 0.00 -4.45
CA LEU A 76 4.62 -0.88 -4.23
C LEU A 76 5.63 -0.76 -5.37
N TYR A 77 5.15 -0.73 -6.63
CA TYR A 77 6.02 -0.53 -7.79
C TYR A 77 6.75 0.81 -7.73
N GLU A 78 6.04 1.90 -7.43
CA GLU A 78 6.64 3.22 -7.24
C GLU A 78 7.69 3.22 -6.12
N ALA A 79 7.36 2.61 -4.96
CA ALA A 79 8.28 2.50 -3.84
C ALA A 79 9.59 1.82 -4.23
N LYS A 80 9.54 0.73 -5.02
CA LYS A 80 10.75 0.07 -5.55
C LYS A 80 11.59 1.02 -6.41
N LEU A 81 10.97 1.75 -7.33
CA LEU A 81 11.70 2.67 -8.20
C LEU A 81 12.40 3.74 -7.36
N ILE A 82 11.67 4.32 -6.41
CA ILE A 82 12.18 5.34 -5.51
C ILE A 82 13.32 4.84 -4.62
N ILE A 83 13.14 3.70 -3.94
CA ILE A 83 14.19 3.09 -3.10
C ILE A 83 15.45 2.79 -3.92
N SER A 84 15.28 2.53 -5.22
CA SER A 84 16.39 2.25 -6.13
C SER A 84 17.10 3.51 -6.65
N GLN A 85 16.55 4.72 -6.43
CA GLN A 85 17.13 5.97 -6.90
C GLN A 85 18.46 6.27 -6.21
N LYS A 86 19.37 6.90 -6.94
CA LYS A 86 20.71 7.25 -6.47
C LYS A 86 20.69 8.03 -5.15
N ILE A 87 19.83 9.05 -5.06
CA ILE A 87 19.71 9.92 -3.88
C ILE A 87 19.29 9.13 -2.62
N VAL A 88 18.35 8.20 -2.77
CA VAL A 88 17.89 7.35 -1.66
C VAL A 88 18.97 6.34 -1.27
N LYS A 89 19.64 5.72 -2.25
CA LYS A 89 20.77 4.80 -1.99
C LYS A 89 21.91 5.48 -1.22
N GLN A 90 22.29 6.69 -1.63
CA GLN A 90 23.34 7.46 -0.94
C GLN A 90 22.97 7.77 0.51
N PHE A 91 21.71 8.15 0.77
CA PHE A 91 21.21 8.33 2.12
C PHE A 91 21.27 7.03 2.94
N LEU A 92 20.83 5.90 2.36
CA LEU A 92 20.86 4.60 3.02
C LEU A 92 22.29 4.16 3.36
N GLU A 93 23.23 4.30 2.42
CA GLU A 93 24.65 3.96 2.61
C GLU A 93 25.32 4.84 3.67
N GLY A 94 25.05 6.15 3.66
CA GLY A 94 25.69 7.09 4.58
C GLY A 94 25.12 7.08 5.99
N TYR A 95 23.81 6.93 6.16
CA TYR A 95 23.14 7.16 7.44
C TYR A 95 22.45 5.92 8.03
N CYS A 96 22.11 4.93 7.21
CA CYS A 96 21.26 3.81 7.65
C CYS A 96 22.07 2.52 7.79
N TYR A 97 22.68 2.01 6.71
CA TYR A 97 23.35 0.71 6.71
C TYR A 97 24.43 0.53 7.80
N PRO A 98 25.26 1.53 8.15
CA PRO A 98 26.24 1.38 9.23
C PRO A 98 25.61 1.13 10.61
N HIS A 99 24.32 1.43 10.76
CA HIS A 99 23.57 1.30 12.02
C HIS A 99 22.40 0.31 11.90
N MET A 100 22.33 -0.43 10.80
CA MET A 100 21.30 -1.41 10.52
C MET A 100 21.86 -2.82 10.80
N PRO A 101 21.08 -3.73 11.42
CA PRO A 101 21.46 -5.12 11.55
C PRO A 101 21.71 -5.78 10.19
N GLU A 102 22.66 -6.73 10.10
CA GLU A 102 22.95 -7.44 8.85
C GLU A 102 21.71 -8.16 8.26
N SER A 103 20.83 -8.67 9.14
CA SER A 103 19.55 -9.28 8.75
C SER A 103 18.67 -8.34 7.93
N ASP A 104 18.64 -7.07 8.30
CA ASP A 104 17.75 -6.06 7.70
C ASP A 104 18.32 -5.56 6.37
N ILE A 105 19.66 -5.53 6.24
CA ILE A 105 20.35 -5.24 4.97
C ILE A 105 20.07 -6.34 3.95
N ALA A 106 20.04 -7.61 4.39
CA ALA A 106 19.61 -8.73 3.53
C ALA A 106 18.14 -8.56 3.07
N GLY A 107 17.30 -7.90 3.87
CA GLY A 107 15.93 -7.53 3.54
C GLY A 107 15.79 -6.70 2.27
N LEU A 108 16.70 -5.76 1.99
CA LEU A 108 16.66 -5.00 0.73
C LEU A 108 16.97 -5.87 -0.50
N LYS A 109 17.92 -6.81 -0.37
CA LYS A 109 18.20 -7.78 -1.44
C LYS A 109 17.00 -8.68 -1.68
N ALA A 110 16.33 -9.11 -0.61
CA ALA A 110 15.09 -9.87 -0.68
C ALA A 110 13.97 -9.08 -1.35
N LEU A 111 13.76 -7.81 -0.98
CA LEU A 111 12.78 -6.91 -1.60
C LEU A 111 13.04 -6.75 -3.10
N ASN A 112 14.28 -6.47 -3.49
CA ASN A 112 14.65 -6.34 -4.91
C ASN A 112 14.41 -7.65 -5.67
N ARG A 113 14.74 -8.79 -5.05
CA ARG A 113 14.50 -10.11 -5.65
C ARG A 113 13.00 -10.36 -5.81
N ALA A 114 12.20 -10.19 -4.77
CA ALA A 114 10.75 -10.38 -4.81
C ALA A 114 10.11 -9.49 -5.89
N MET A 115 10.48 -8.20 -5.92
CA MET A 115 10.01 -7.25 -6.92
C MET A 115 10.50 -7.52 -8.35
N SER A 116 11.56 -8.31 -8.54
CA SER A 116 12.04 -8.74 -9.85
C SER A 116 11.33 -10.01 -10.35
N GLN A 117 10.84 -10.83 -9.42
CA GLN A 117 10.08 -12.04 -9.70
C GLN A 117 8.61 -11.72 -10.00
N CYS A 118 8.09 -10.66 -9.39
CA CYS A 118 6.73 -10.15 -9.60
C CYS A 118 6.61 -9.38 -10.93
N LYS A 119 6.62 -10.10 -12.07
CA LYS A 119 6.61 -9.48 -13.41
C LYS A 119 5.31 -8.73 -13.73
N TRP A 120 4.20 -9.17 -13.15
CA TRP A 120 2.86 -8.63 -13.41
C TRP A 120 2.64 -7.25 -12.81
N ILE A 121 3.41 -6.85 -11.79
CA ILE A 121 3.17 -5.59 -11.07
C ILE A 121 3.41 -4.35 -11.94
N ASN A 122 4.33 -4.42 -12.91
CA ASN A 122 4.64 -3.33 -13.83
C ASN A 122 3.48 -3.04 -14.80
N PRO A 123 2.98 -4.01 -15.59
CA PRO A 123 1.82 -3.76 -16.43
C PRO A 123 0.57 -3.45 -15.59
N ALA A 124 0.40 -4.07 -14.41
CA ALA A 124 -0.67 -3.74 -13.48
C ALA A 124 -0.66 -2.27 -13.01
N ARG A 125 0.51 -1.73 -12.66
CA ARG A 125 0.65 -0.31 -12.30
C ARG A 125 0.20 0.60 -13.43
N ASN A 126 0.67 0.33 -14.65
CA ASN A 126 0.40 1.18 -15.81
C ASN A 126 -1.05 1.06 -16.29
N GLY A 127 -1.60 -0.15 -16.40
CA GLY A 127 -2.92 -0.38 -16.98
C GLY A 127 -4.09 -0.29 -16.00
N HIS A 128 -3.86 -0.37 -14.68
CA HIS A 128 -4.95 -0.57 -13.72
C HIS A 128 -4.88 0.28 -12.45
N ALA A 129 -3.70 0.74 -12.04
CA ALA A 129 -3.55 1.56 -10.84
C ALA A 129 -3.55 3.07 -11.15
N MET A 130 -2.86 3.48 -12.21
CA MET A 130 -2.62 4.90 -12.52
C MET A 130 -3.30 5.37 -13.81
N HIS A 131 -3.56 4.47 -14.75
CA HIS A 131 -4.24 4.77 -16.01
C HIS A 131 -5.37 3.80 -16.26
N TYR A 132 -6.27 4.17 -17.18
CA TYR A 132 -7.27 3.23 -17.70
C TYR A 132 -6.60 2.26 -18.67
N PRO A 133 -7.02 0.99 -18.68
CA PRO A 133 -6.42 0.00 -19.56
C PRO A 133 -6.77 0.31 -21.02
N GLU A 134 -5.81 0.08 -21.90
CA GLU A 134 -6.06 0.07 -23.35
C GLU A 134 -6.92 -1.14 -23.74
N PHE A 135 -7.59 -1.06 -24.89
CA PHE A 135 -8.49 -2.12 -25.35
C PHE A 135 -7.83 -3.51 -25.39
N GLU A 136 -6.58 -3.61 -25.87
CA GLU A 136 -5.86 -4.88 -25.96
C GLU A 136 -5.62 -5.52 -24.58
N ASN A 137 -5.46 -4.72 -23.52
CA ASN A 137 -5.29 -5.22 -22.15
C ASN A 137 -6.62 -5.74 -21.57
N CYS A 138 -7.76 -5.30 -22.11
CA CYS A 138 -9.10 -5.72 -21.67
C CYS A 138 -9.70 -6.84 -22.52
N LYS A 139 -9.15 -7.13 -23.71
CA LYS A 139 -9.75 -8.02 -24.70
C LYS A 139 -10.09 -9.41 -24.13
N GLU A 140 -9.17 -10.00 -23.38
CA GLU A 140 -9.40 -11.32 -22.76
C GLU A 140 -10.47 -11.27 -21.66
N ALA A 141 -10.52 -10.21 -20.87
CA ALA A 141 -11.58 -10.00 -19.88
C ALA A 141 -12.95 -9.86 -20.56
N ILE A 142 -13.03 -9.10 -21.65
CA ILE A 142 -14.24 -8.94 -22.46
C ILE A 142 -14.68 -10.30 -23.05
N ASN A 143 -13.75 -11.09 -23.58
CA ASN A 143 -14.03 -12.42 -24.11
C ASN A 143 -14.57 -13.37 -23.03
N ALA A 144 -14.00 -13.34 -21.83
CA ALA A 144 -14.47 -14.14 -20.70
C ALA A 144 -15.92 -13.77 -20.30
N LEU A 145 -16.24 -12.48 -20.26
CA LEU A 145 -17.60 -11.99 -19.99
C LEU A 145 -18.59 -12.42 -21.07
N ASN A 146 -18.20 -12.33 -22.35
CA ASN A 146 -19.02 -12.76 -23.48
C ASN A 146 -19.27 -14.27 -23.46
N PHE A 147 -18.24 -15.08 -23.19
CA PHE A 147 -18.36 -16.53 -23.07
C PHE A 147 -19.30 -16.92 -21.93
N GLY A 148 -19.21 -16.22 -20.79
CA GLY A 148 -20.12 -16.35 -19.66
C GLY A 148 -21.54 -15.79 -19.89
N LYS A 149 -21.82 -15.21 -21.06
CA LYS A 149 -23.08 -14.53 -21.40
C LYS A 149 -23.51 -13.50 -20.36
N GLN A 150 -22.56 -12.79 -19.76
CA GLN A 150 -22.86 -11.77 -18.76
C GLN A 150 -23.47 -10.53 -19.42
N GLY A 151 -24.59 -10.04 -18.86
CA GLY A 151 -25.18 -8.77 -19.26
C GLY A 151 -24.44 -7.56 -18.70
N PHE A 152 -24.79 -6.35 -19.14
CA PHE A 152 -24.34 -5.11 -18.52
C PHE A 152 -25.21 -4.79 -17.31
N GLU A 153 -24.70 -5.07 -16.12
CA GLU A 153 -25.41 -4.96 -14.84
C GLU A 153 -25.03 -3.67 -14.11
N ILE A 154 -26.07 -3.01 -13.58
CA ILE A 154 -25.96 -1.78 -12.81
C ILE A 154 -26.81 -1.95 -11.55
N PHE A 155 -26.20 -1.73 -10.38
CA PHE A 155 -26.95 -1.47 -9.16
C PHE A 155 -27.15 0.03 -9.04
N ALA A 156 -28.39 0.52 -9.02
CA ALA A 156 -28.69 1.94 -8.94
C ALA A 156 -29.57 2.22 -7.72
N GLY A 157 -29.05 3.00 -6.78
CA GLY A 157 -29.79 3.54 -5.65
C GLY A 157 -30.40 4.92 -5.93
N GLY A 158 -31.18 5.44 -4.98
CA GLY A 158 -31.85 6.74 -5.10
C GLY A 158 -30.93 7.97 -4.97
N SER A 159 -29.61 7.79 -4.83
CA SER A 159 -28.64 8.88 -4.71
C SER A 159 -27.42 8.64 -5.61
N PHE A 160 -26.76 9.72 -6.04
CA PHE A 160 -25.62 9.69 -6.96
C PHE A 160 -24.43 8.86 -6.43
N GLY A 161 -24.31 8.69 -5.11
CA GLY A 161 -23.29 7.85 -4.46
C GLY A 161 -23.67 6.38 -4.27
N ALA A 162 -24.87 5.97 -4.68
CA ALA A 162 -25.38 4.61 -4.49
C ALA A 162 -25.50 3.85 -5.83
N THR A 163 -24.72 4.21 -6.84
CA THR A 163 -24.70 3.53 -8.15
C THR A 163 -23.40 2.76 -8.34
N MET A 164 -23.50 1.48 -8.73
CA MET A 164 -22.38 0.61 -9.08
C MET A 164 -22.57 0.01 -10.47
N TYR A 165 -21.61 0.24 -11.36
CA TYR A 165 -21.54 -0.43 -12.67
C TYR A 165 -20.84 -1.78 -12.51
N ARG A 166 -21.58 -2.80 -12.06
CA ARG A 166 -21.03 -4.12 -11.69
C ARG A 166 -20.20 -4.73 -12.83
N THR A 167 -20.76 -4.82 -14.03
CA THR A 167 -20.05 -5.47 -15.16
C THR A 167 -18.78 -4.73 -15.55
N SER A 168 -18.75 -3.40 -15.42
CA SER A 168 -17.53 -2.60 -15.64
C SER A 168 -16.44 -2.94 -14.63
N ASP A 169 -16.78 -3.12 -13.35
CA ASP A 169 -15.79 -3.49 -12.34
C ASP A 169 -15.33 -4.95 -12.48
N VAL A 170 -16.23 -5.88 -12.80
CA VAL A 170 -15.85 -7.27 -13.09
C VAL A 170 -14.86 -7.33 -14.26
N MET A 171 -15.11 -6.56 -15.33
CA MET A 171 -14.20 -6.45 -16.47
C MET A 171 -12.83 -5.92 -16.06
N ALA A 172 -12.80 -4.82 -15.29
CA ALA A 172 -11.55 -4.20 -14.86
C ALA A 172 -10.76 -5.12 -13.89
N GLY A 173 -11.46 -5.78 -12.97
CA GLY A 173 -10.88 -6.76 -12.05
C GLY A 173 -10.29 -7.96 -12.78
N ALA A 174 -11.00 -8.46 -13.81
CA ALA A 174 -10.52 -9.54 -14.66
C ALA A 174 -9.25 -9.19 -15.42
N ALA A 175 -9.24 -8.03 -16.08
CA ALA A 175 -8.07 -7.58 -16.82
C ALA A 175 -6.85 -7.46 -15.90
N PHE A 176 -7.02 -6.89 -14.70
CA PHE A 176 -5.97 -6.80 -13.70
C PHE A 176 -5.48 -8.17 -13.20
N ILE A 177 -6.38 -9.12 -12.94
CA ILE A 177 -6.01 -10.49 -12.53
C ILE A 177 -5.22 -11.21 -13.63
N PHE A 178 -5.60 -10.98 -14.88
CA PHE A 178 -4.95 -11.57 -16.04
C PHE A 178 -3.53 -11.07 -16.31
N GLU A 179 -3.11 -9.96 -15.69
CA GLU A 179 -1.70 -9.56 -15.68
C GLU A 179 -0.84 -10.56 -14.91
N ALA A 180 -1.39 -11.19 -13.86
CA ALA A 180 -0.69 -12.18 -13.06
C ALA A 180 -0.81 -13.60 -13.65
N ASN A 181 -2.02 -14.03 -14.00
CA ASN A 181 -2.26 -15.31 -14.63
C ASN A 181 -3.61 -15.33 -15.37
N ARG A 182 -3.69 -16.04 -16.50
CA ARG A 182 -4.94 -16.20 -17.27
C ARG A 182 -5.94 -17.12 -16.59
N ASP A 183 -5.49 -18.02 -15.72
CA ASP A 183 -6.38 -18.70 -14.78
C ASP A 183 -6.76 -17.74 -13.66
N TRP A 184 -8.06 -17.49 -13.51
CA TRP A 184 -8.58 -16.53 -12.54
C TRP A 184 -8.17 -16.85 -11.09
N GLY A 185 -8.30 -18.11 -10.68
CA GLY A 185 -8.03 -18.53 -9.30
C GLY A 185 -6.55 -18.42 -8.98
N VAL A 186 -5.70 -18.87 -9.90
CA VAL A 186 -4.24 -18.75 -9.77
C VAL A 186 -3.84 -17.28 -9.76
N GLY A 187 -4.35 -16.47 -10.69
CA GLY A 187 -3.99 -15.05 -10.81
C GLY A 187 -4.36 -14.25 -9.57
N LEU A 188 -5.57 -14.46 -9.03
CA LEU A 188 -6.01 -13.82 -7.79
C LEU A 188 -5.11 -14.20 -6.61
N ASN A 189 -4.81 -15.49 -6.44
CA ASN A 189 -3.93 -15.95 -5.37
C ASN A 189 -2.52 -15.37 -5.50
N THR A 190 -1.95 -15.36 -6.72
CA THR A 190 -0.65 -14.75 -6.99
C THR A 190 -0.64 -13.27 -6.61
N ILE A 191 -1.67 -12.50 -6.99
CA ILE A 191 -1.77 -11.08 -6.63
C ILE A 191 -1.83 -10.89 -5.13
N VAL A 192 -2.66 -11.66 -4.43
CA VAL A 192 -2.82 -11.54 -2.98
C VAL A 192 -1.51 -11.86 -2.26
N GLU A 193 -0.85 -12.97 -2.61
CA GLU A 193 0.40 -13.39 -2.00
C GLU A 193 1.52 -12.38 -2.26
N ASP A 194 1.70 -11.96 -3.52
CA ASP A 194 2.74 -11.02 -3.91
C ASP A 194 2.51 -9.66 -3.25
N VAL A 195 1.30 -9.10 -3.30
CA VAL A 195 1.01 -7.79 -2.72
C VAL A 195 1.21 -7.79 -1.21
N LEU A 196 0.77 -8.83 -0.50
CA LEU A 196 0.98 -8.95 0.94
C LEU A 196 2.47 -9.07 1.28
N SER A 197 3.18 -9.96 0.60
CA SER A 197 4.60 -10.21 0.81
C SER A 197 5.44 -8.95 0.54
N LEU A 198 5.19 -8.28 -0.59
CA LEU A 198 5.89 -7.07 -0.98
C LEU A 198 5.58 -5.90 -0.04
N SER A 199 4.31 -5.75 0.37
CA SER A 199 3.94 -4.69 1.33
C SER A 199 4.63 -4.87 2.66
N HIS A 200 4.68 -6.10 3.16
CA HIS A 200 5.43 -6.42 4.37
C HIS A 200 6.91 -6.06 4.21
N GLN A 201 7.58 -6.56 3.16
CA GLN A 201 9.00 -6.29 2.92
C GLN A 201 9.32 -4.79 2.77
N VAL A 202 8.49 -4.02 2.06
CA VAL A 202 8.67 -2.56 1.91
C VAL A 202 8.53 -1.85 3.26
N THR A 203 7.49 -2.20 4.03
CA THR A 203 7.23 -1.55 5.32
C THR A 203 8.28 -1.89 6.37
N GLU A 204 8.75 -3.14 6.43
CA GLU A 204 9.86 -3.54 7.30
C GLU A 204 11.15 -2.82 6.91
N PHE A 205 11.52 -2.85 5.63
CA PHE A 205 12.74 -2.20 5.15
C PHE A 205 12.74 -0.70 5.46
N THR A 206 11.66 0.01 5.13
CA THR A 206 11.56 1.46 5.38
C THR A 206 11.58 1.79 6.87
N ASN A 207 10.91 0.99 7.70
CA ASN A 207 10.94 1.16 9.15
C ASN A 207 12.33 0.91 9.75
N SER A 208 13.03 -0.16 9.32
CA SER A 208 14.40 -0.44 9.74
C SER A 208 15.37 0.65 9.29
N ALA A 209 15.23 1.18 8.06
CA ALA A 209 16.06 2.27 7.56
C ALA A 209 15.88 3.55 8.39
N ILE A 210 14.63 3.95 8.66
CA ILE A 210 14.34 5.13 9.49
C ILE A 210 14.81 4.91 10.93
N GLY A 211 14.63 3.71 11.48
CA GLY A 211 15.13 3.33 12.80
C GLY A 211 16.66 3.42 12.91
N ALA A 212 17.37 2.93 11.91
CA ALA A 212 18.83 3.00 11.82
C ALA A 212 19.32 4.45 11.71
N PHE A 213 18.66 5.28 10.89
CA PHE A 213 18.92 6.72 10.84
C PHE A 213 18.71 7.39 12.20
N VAL A 214 17.61 7.10 12.88
CA VAL A 214 17.35 7.63 14.23
C VAL A 214 18.45 7.21 15.20
N ASN A 215 18.97 5.99 15.08
CA ASN A 215 20.05 5.49 15.92
C ASN A 215 21.39 6.16 15.59
N SER A 216 21.69 6.45 14.32
CA SER A 216 22.93 7.14 13.91
C SER A 216 23.05 8.51 14.58
N ILE A 217 21.96 9.26 14.64
CA ILE A 217 21.91 10.56 15.32
C ILE A 217 22.05 10.42 16.84
N LYS A 218 21.55 9.33 17.44
CA LYS A 218 21.69 9.08 18.89
C LYS A 218 23.12 8.69 19.28
N SER A 219 23.78 7.85 18.49
CA SER A 219 25.11 7.30 18.79
C SER A 219 26.26 8.22 18.41
N GLY A 220 26.01 9.27 17.62
CA GLY A 220 27.04 10.24 17.25
C GLY A 220 27.62 11.00 18.45
N SER A 221 28.82 11.55 18.28
CA SER A 221 29.53 12.40 19.26
C SER A 221 28.88 13.77 19.51
N ARG A 222 27.61 13.94 19.15
CA ARG A 222 26.86 15.20 19.21
C ARG A 222 26.53 15.60 20.64
N SER A 223 26.39 16.91 20.84
CA SER A 223 25.95 17.48 22.12
C SER A 223 24.57 16.94 22.50
N TYR A 224 24.24 16.91 23.80
CA TYR A 224 22.96 16.38 24.26
C TYR A 224 21.75 17.10 23.65
N SER A 225 21.84 18.41 23.41
CA SER A 225 20.80 19.22 22.77
C SER A 225 20.49 18.82 21.34
N GLU A 226 21.43 18.19 20.65
CA GLU A 226 21.36 17.81 19.23
C GLU A 226 20.99 16.33 19.03
N ARG A 227 20.78 15.58 20.13
CA ARG A 227 20.37 14.18 20.09
C ARG A 227 18.85 14.04 19.94
N VAL A 228 18.45 12.88 19.42
CA VAL A 228 17.04 12.50 19.28
C VAL A 228 16.34 12.51 20.64
N LYS A 229 15.19 13.18 20.70
CA LYS A 229 14.32 13.19 21.89
C LYS A 229 13.20 12.17 21.71
N ILE A 230 13.03 11.28 22.67
CA ILE A 230 11.92 10.30 22.67
C ILE A 230 11.05 10.58 23.88
N LYS A 231 9.75 10.76 23.64
CA LYS A 231 8.75 10.98 24.70
C LYS A 231 7.54 10.10 24.46
N ASP A 232 6.96 9.57 25.52
CA ASP A 232 5.67 8.91 25.41
C ASP A 232 4.58 9.94 25.09
N VAL A 233 3.68 9.59 24.18
CA VAL A 233 2.47 10.35 23.92
C VAL A 233 1.40 9.92 24.94
N PRO A 234 0.59 10.85 25.47
CA PRO A 234 -0.53 10.50 26.33
C PRO A 234 -1.39 9.41 25.68
N LYS A 235 -1.79 8.41 26.47
CA LYS A 235 -2.66 7.34 26.00
C LYS A 235 -3.98 7.95 25.52
N PHE A 236 -4.49 7.43 24.41
CA PHE A 236 -5.78 7.83 23.85
C PHE A 236 -6.58 6.57 23.48
N PRO A 237 -7.93 6.66 23.48
CA PRO A 237 -8.76 5.55 23.02
C PRO A 237 -8.52 5.31 21.53
N ILE A 238 -8.36 4.05 21.15
CA ILE A 238 -8.36 3.64 19.75
C ILE A 238 -9.72 3.02 19.42
N PRO A 239 -10.31 3.33 18.25
CA PRO A 239 -11.54 2.70 17.83
C PRO A 239 -11.30 1.19 17.64
N ASP A 240 -12.27 0.39 18.08
CA ASP A 240 -12.32 -1.01 17.67
C ASP A 240 -12.81 -1.06 16.23
N MET A 241 -12.01 -1.66 15.36
CA MET A 241 -12.29 -1.77 13.93
C MET A 241 -12.51 -3.23 13.53
N THR A 242 -12.63 -4.15 14.50
CA THR A 242 -12.83 -5.59 14.25
C THR A 242 -14.04 -5.83 13.35
N ASP A 243 -15.13 -5.11 13.61
CA ASP A 243 -16.38 -5.21 12.86
C ASP A 243 -16.54 -4.09 11.82
N PHE A 244 -15.57 -3.18 11.72
CA PHE A 244 -15.64 -2.11 10.73
C PHE A 244 -15.28 -2.64 9.36
N VAL A 245 -16.15 -2.35 8.40
CA VAL A 245 -15.94 -2.69 7.00
C VAL A 245 -16.11 -1.44 6.16
N LEU A 246 -15.26 -1.26 5.16
CA LEU A 246 -15.40 -0.19 4.18
C LEU A 246 -16.62 -0.47 3.28
N PRO A 247 -17.74 0.29 3.39
CA PRO A 247 -18.91 0.06 2.57
C PRO A 247 -18.76 0.73 1.20
N TYR A 248 -19.29 0.11 0.14
CA TYR A 248 -19.47 0.78 -1.14
C TYR A 248 -20.73 1.64 -1.13
N PHE A 249 -21.87 1.01 -0.83
CA PHE A 249 -23.15 1.70 -0.67
C PHE A 249 -23.25 2.28 0.73
N MET A 250 -23.35 3.61 0.83
CA MET A 250 -23.42 4.31 2.10
C MET A 250 -24.48 5.42 2.09
N VAL A 251 -25.09 5.64 3.25
CA VAL A 251 -25.97 6.79 3.49
C VAL A 251 -25.17 7.82 4.26
N VAL A 252 -24.87 8.96 3.63
CA VAL A 252 -24.34 10.13 4.32
C VAL A 252 -25.53 10.93 4.81
N ARG A 253 -25.73 10.95 6.13
CA ARG A 253 -26.68 11.89 6.75
C ARG A 253 -25.91 13.19 6.98
N ASP A 254 -26.46 14.30 6.53
CA ASP A 254 -26.00 15.60 6.99
C ASP A 254 -26.21 15.65 8.52
N LYS A 255 -25.22 16.16 9.24
CA LYS A 255 -25.40 16.42 10.67
C LYS A 255 -26.35 17.61 10.79
N ASP A 256 -27.52 17.38 11.37
CA ASP A 256 -28.40 18.43 11.88
C ASP A 256 -27.65 19.34 12.88
#